data_AF-A0A5S4ET77-F1
#
_entry.id   AF-A0A5S4ET77-F1
#
_cell.length_a   1.000
_cell.length_b   1.000
_cell.length_c   1.000
_cell.angle_alpha   90.00
_cell.angle_beta   90.00
_cell.angle_gamma   90.00
#
_symmetry.space_group_name_H-M   'P 1'
#
loop_
_entity.id
_entity.type
_entity.pdbx_description
1 polymer ?
#
loop_
_entity_poly.entity_id
_entity_poly.type
_entity_poly.pdbx_seq_one_letter_code
_entity_poly.pdbx_strand_id
1 'polypeptide(L)' 'MGREKLRIADVSRRTGLNRSTITALYKETTTRVDLPAIEQLCRLFSCQVGDLFEYVEDGSEVNL' A
#
# COMPACT_ATOMS: atom_id res chain seq x y z
N MET A 1 6.09 -2.76 -1.69
CA MET A 1 7.10 -2.74 -2.78
C MET A 1 8.39 -3.52 -2.47
N GLY A 2 8.55 -4.09 -1.26
CA GLY A 2 9.74 -4.87 -0.88
C GLY A 2 9.87 -6.26 -1.53
N ARG A 3 8.77 -6.87 -2.01
CA ARG A 3 8.82 -8.21 -2.66
C ARG A 3 8.94 -8.18 -4.19
N GLU A 4 8.41 -7.17 -4.88
CA GLU A 4 8.42 -7.09 -6.36
C GLU A 4 9.36 -6.00 -6.95
N LYS A 5 10.09 -5.23 -6.12
CA LYS A 5 11.01 -4.14 -6.57
C LYS A 5 10.40 -3.14 -7.59
N LEU A 6 9.07 -2.97 -7.62
CA LEU A 6 8.42 -1.98 -8.49
C LEU A 6 8.75 -0.56 -8.03
N ARG A 7 9.11 0.31 -8.97
CA ARG A 7 9.33 1.73 -8.67
C ARG A 7 7.97 2.41 -8.44
N ILE A 8 7.95 3.49 -7.63
CA ILE A 8 6.75 4.34 -7.44
C ILE A 8 6.10 4.72 -8.78
N ALA A 9 6.94 5.02 -9.79
CA ALA A 9 6.47 5.40 -11.12
C ALA A 9 5.70 4.26 -11.83
N ASP A 10 6.10 3.01 -11.64
CA ASP A 10 5.47 1.85 -12.28
C ASP A 10 4.12 1.54 -11.62
N VAL A 11 4.07 1.64 -10.29
CA VAL A 11 2.81 1.49 -9.54
C VAL A 11 1.84 2.58 -9.91
N SER A 12 2.29 3.84 -10.02
CA SER A 12 1.44 4.95 -10.45
C SER A 12 0.86 4.73 -11.85
N ARG A 13 1.68 4.27 -12.81
CA ARG A 13 1.21 3.94 -14.16
C ARG A 13 0.22 2.78 -14.19
N ARG A 14 0.43 1.73 -13.40
CA ARG A 14 -0.41 0.52 -13.42
C ARG A 14 -1.71 0.66 -12.63
N THR A 15 -1.74 1.50 -11.60
CA THR A 15 -2.90 1.68 -10.71
C THR A 15 -3.67 2.96 -10.97
N GLY A 16 -3.09 3.92 -11.71
CA GLY A 16 -3.64 5.26 -11.87
C GLY A 16 -3.54 6.14 -10.61
N LEU A 17 -2.96 5.62 -9.51
CA LEU A 17 -2.79 6.37 -8.28
C LEU A 17 -1.72 7.45 -8.41
N ASN A 18 -1.93 8.57 -7.73
CA ASN A 18 -0.93 9.63 -7.66
C ASN A 18 0.33 9.12 -6.97
N ARG A 19 1.49 9.51 -7.50
CA ARG A 19 2.81 9.22 -6.92
C ARG A 19 2.92 9.67 -5.47
N SER A 20 2.29 10.79 -5.10
CA SER A 20 2.26 11.26 -3.71
C SER A 20 1.52 10.28 -2.79
N THR A 21 0.35 9.80 -3.21
CA THR A 21 -0.43 8.77 -2.48
C THR A 21 0.37 7.49 -2.30
N ILE A 22 1.01 7.00 -3.37
CA ILE A 22 1.83 5.78 -3.32
C ILE A 22 3.04 5.99 -2.40
N THR A 23 3.68 7.16 -2.45
CA THR A 23 4.80 7.48 -1.58
C THR A 23 4.38 7.52 -0.12
N ALA A 24 3.22 8.12 0.19
CA ALA A 24 2.69 8.18 1.54
C ALA A 24 2.29 6.80 2.07
N LEU A 25 1.68 5.95 1.24
CA LEU A 25 1.38 4.56 1.58
C LEU A 25 2.65 3.75 1.83
N TYR A 26 3.68 3.93 1.00
CA TYR A 26 4.97 3.26 1.18
C TYR A 26 5.71 3.70 2.45
N LYS A 27 5.54 4.97 2.86
CA LYS A 27 6.10 5.53 4.09
C LYS A 27 5.19 5.32 5.31
N GLU A 28 4.05 4.67 5.14
CA GLU A 28 3.06 4.44 6.21
C GLU A 28 2.57 5.75 6.87
N THR A 29 2.68 6.89 6.17
CA THR A 29 2.23 8.20 6.66
C THR A 29 0.82 8.55 6.21
N THR A 30 0.14 7.64 5.51
CA THR A 30 -1.20 7.86 4.97
C THR A 30 -2.25 7.70 6.06
N THR A 31 -3.03 8.75 6.32
CA THR A 31 -4.14 8.73 7.28
C THR A 31 -5.50 8.40 6.66
N ARG A 32 -5.59 8.43 5.33
CA ARG A 32 -6.80 8.11 4.56
C ARG A 32 -6.42 7.39 3.28
N VAL A 33 -7.05 6.24 3.05
CA VAL A 33 -7.00 5.52 1.78
C VAL A 33 -8.43 5.22 1.33
N ASP A 34 -8.73 5.47 0.07
CA ASP A 34 -10.06 5.22 -0.47
C ASP A 34 -10.16 3.77 -0.98
N LEU A 35 -11.35 3.17 -0.92
CA LEU A 35 -11.58 1.79 -1.36
C LEU A 35 -11.08 1.50 -2.79
N PRO A 36 -11.26 2.38 -3.79
CA PRO A 36 -10.72 2.14 -5.13
C PRO A 36 -9.19 2.03 -5.13
N ALA A 37 -8.48 2.77 -4.28
CA ALA A 37 -7.03 2.67 -4.19
C ALA A 37 -6.59 1.32 -3.62
N ILE A 38 -7.27 0.83 -2.58
CA ILE A 38 -7.04 -0.50 -2.02
C ILE A 38 -7.26 -1.57 -3.11
N GLU A 39 -8.38 -1.49 -3.83
CA GLU A 39 -8.71 -2.44 -4.89
C GLU A 39 -7.62 -2.47 -5.98
N GLN A 40 -7.17 -1.31 -6.45
CA GLN A 40 -6.11 -1.23 -7.48
C GLN A 40 -4.80 -1.84 -6.99
N LEU A 41 -4.45 -1.63 -5.72
CA LEU A 41 -3.24 -2.21 -5.12
C LEU A 41 -3.37 -3.72 -4.95
N CYS A 42 -4.51 -4.22 -4.45
CA CYS A 42 -4.78 -5.66 -4.36
C CYS A 42 -4.69 -6.35 -5.72
N ARG A 43 -5.29 -5.76 -6.76
CA ARG A 43 -5.22 -6.27 -8.14
C ARG A 43 -3.80 -6.23 -8.69
N LEU A 44 -3.06 -5.14 -8.45
CA LEU A 44 -1.69 -4.98 -8.91
C LEU A 44 -0.77 -6.07 -8.34
N PHE A 45 -0.84 -6.26 -7.02
CA PHE A 45 0.04 -7.17 -6.28
C PHE A 45 -0.50 -8.60 -6.18
N SER A 46 -1.70 -8.85 -6.73
CA SER A 46 -2.41 -10.13 -6.63
C SER A 46 -2.48 -10.65 -5.18
N CYS A 47 -2.90 -9.78 -4.27
CA CYS A 47 -2.93 -10.04 -2.82
C CYS A 47 -4.31 -9.72 -2.22
N GLN A 48 -4.55 -10.17 -0.99
CA GLN A 48 -5.72 -9.82 -0.22
C GLN A 48 -5.51 -8.49 0.53
N VAL A 49 -6.61 -7.85 0.95
CA VAL A 49 -6.54 -6.59 1.71
C VAL A 49 -5.74 -6.74 3.01
N GLY A 50 -5.82 -7.89 3.67
CA GLY A 50 -5.06 -8.21 4.88
C GLY A 50 -3.55 -8.34 4.65
N ASP A 51 -3.11 -8.54 3.40
CA ASP A 51 -1.68 -8.52 3.05
C ASP A 51 -1.14 -7.08 2.89
N LEU A 52 -2.03 -6.10 2.74
CA LEU A 52 -1.70 -4.67 2.61
C LEU A 52 -1.86 -3.89 3.90
N PHE A 53 -2.89 -4.22 4.68
CA PHE A 53 -3.24 -3.52 5.90
C PHE A 53 -3.48 -4.53 7.02
N GLU A 54 -2.82 -4.31 8.14
CA GLU A 54 -3.06 -5.02 9.38
C GLU A 54 -3.50 -4.03 10.46
N TYR A 55 -4.35 -4.50 11.36
CA TYR A 55 -4.66 -3.75 12.58
C TYR A 55 -3.63 -4.13 13.64
N VAL A 56 -2.97 -3.10 14.19
CA VAL A 56 -2.02 -3.23 15.29
C VAL A 56 -2.59 -2.46 16.47
N GLU A 57 -2.70 -3.12 17.62
CA GLU A 57 -3.14 -2.47 18.85
C GLU A 57 -2.02 -1.55 19.38
N ASP A 58 -2.36 -0.34 19.82
CA ASP A 58 -1.39 0.60 20.39
C ASP A 58 -0.64 -0.04 21.57
N GLY A 59 0.66 -0.31 21.38
CA GLY A 59 1.52 -0.98 22.38
C GLY A 59 1.87 -2.43 22.07
N SER A 60 1.31 -3.02 21.01
CA SER A 60 1.79 -4.30 20.47
C SER A 60 2.99 -4.06 19.55
N GLU A 61 4.20 -4.40 20.02
CA GLU A 61 5.42 -4.36 19.22
C GLU A 61 5.25 -5.27 17.99
N VAL A 62 5.16 -4.65 16.81
CA VAL A 62 5.27 -5.34 15.52
C VAL A 62 6.67 -5.96 15.42
N ASN A 63 6.77 -7.24 15.79
CA ASN A 63 7.95 -8.04 15.51
C ASN A 63 7.91 -8.45 14.03
N LEU A 64 8.59 -7.68 13.19
CA LEU A 64 8.86 -8.00 11.78
C LEU A 64 10.37 -8.14 11.55
#